data_AF-F3B7H7-F1
#
_entry.id   AF-F3B7H7-F1
#
_cell.length_a   1.000
_cell.length_b   1.000
_cell.length_c   1.000
_cell.angle_alpha   90.00
_cell.angle_beta   90.00
_cell.angle_gamma   90.00
#
_symmetry.space_group_name_H-M   'P 1'
#
loop_
_entity.id
_entity.type
_entity.pdbx_description
1 polymer ?
#
loop_
_entity_poly.entity_id
_entity_poly.type
_entity_poly.pdbx_seq_one_letter_code
_entity_poly.pdbx_strand_id
1 'polypeptide(L)'
;KPIIDLNKSKIDEDLKYAGYNLLVTSEIDMDPLQVYKTYHSLWKIEESFRLTKSYLDARPVYLQKKETIYGHFLICYLSLFLLRVLEIKCFKNKINSYDLINFMRDFRVVNKGDNTYINISRDQAVNEKVKKLVGFSNLDALYLTKAEVDNFFQNCMLLDT
;
A
#
# COMPACT_ATOMS: atom_id res chain seq x y z
N LYS A 1 -25.50 40.90 -25.07
CA LYS A 1 -24.29 40.15 -25.50
C LYS A 1 -23.33 40.13 -24.33
N PRO A 2 -22.80 38.98 -23.90
CA PRO A 2 -21.75 38.97 -22.89
C PRO A 2 -20.52 39.67 -23.44
N ILE A 3 -19.88 40.51 -22.63
CA ILE A 3 -18.61 41.15 -22.94
C ILE A 3 -17.54 40.12 -22.59
N ILE A 4 -16.87 39.58 -23.61
CA ILE A 4 -15.78 38.62 -23.46
C ILE A 4 -14.51 39.44 -23.60
N ASP A 5 -13.82 39.69 -22.48
CA ASP A 5 -12.53 40.38 -22.46
C ASP A 5 -11.55 39.60 -21.58
N LEU A 6 -10.26 39.72 -21.90
CA LEU A 6 -9.19 39.08 -21.16
C LEU A 6 -8.92 39.88 -19.88
N ASN A 7 -8.97 39.21 -18.73
CA ASN A 7 -8.62 39.83 -17.46
C ASN A 7 -7.11 40.02 -17.36
N LYS A 8 -6.61 41.14 -17.89
CA LYS A 8 -5.18 41.49 -17.89
C LYS A 8 -4.56 41.52 -16.49
N SER A 9 -5.33 41.95 -15.48
CA SER A 9 -4.87 41.99 -14.09
C SER A 9 -4.47 40.62 -13.56
N LYS A 10 -5.24 39.57 -13.89
CA LYS A 10 -4.90 38.19 -13.49
C LYS A 10 -3.67 37.66 -14.24
N ILE A 11 -3.55 38.02 -15.51
CA ILE A 11 -2.41 37.59 -16.34
C ILE A 11 -1.10 38.18 -15.78
N ASP A 12 -1.09 39.47 -15.43
CA ASP A 12 0.08 40.11 -14.85
C ASP A 12 0.42 39.58 -13.44
N GLU A 13 -0.60 39.16 -12.69
CA GLU A 13 -0.42 38.48 -11.40
C GLU A 13 0.22 37.10 -11.57
N ASP A 14 -0.32 36.25 -12.46
CA ASP A 14 0.21 34.93 -12.76
C ASP A 14 1.65 34.99 -13.30
N LEU A 15 1.96 36.01 -14.12
CA LEU A 15 3.31 36.27 -14.65
C LEU A 15 4.36 36.50 -13.55
N LYS A 16 3.99 37.11 -12.41
CA LYS A 16 4.92 37.30 -11.27
C LYS A 16 5.39 35.98 -10.66
N TYR A 17 4.55 34.95 -10.76
CA TYR A 17 4.82 33.63 -10.19
C TYR A 17 5.31 32.63 -11.24
N ALA A 18 5.52 33.07 -12.49
CA ALA A 18 6.01 32.22 -13.56
C ALA A 18 7.39 31.62 -13.21
N GLY A 19 7.48 30.29 -13.22
CA GLY A 19 8.70 29.54 -12.88
C GLY A 19 8.80 29.10 -11.42
N TYR A 20 7.85 29.47 -10.55
CA TYR A 20 7.76 28.98 -9.18
C TYR A 20 6.74 27.84 -9.04
N ASN A 21 7.02 26.89 -8.13
CA ASN A 21 6.04 25.90 -7.71
C ASN A 21 5.28 26.45 -6.49
N LEU A 22 4.08 26.96 -6.72
CA LEU A 22 3.27 27.62 -5.70
C LEU A 22 2.32 26.62 -5.01
N LEU A 23 2.35 26.58 -3.69
CA LEU A 23 1.35 25.89 -2.87
C LEU A 23 0.45 26.93 -2.20
N VAL A 24 -0.86 26.84 -2.48
CA VAL A 24 -1.88 27.68 -1.84
C VAL A 24 -2.57 26.84 -0.78
N THR A 25 -2.55 27.30 0.47
CA THR A 25 -3.16 26.60 1.62
C THR A 25 -3.99 27.56 2.46
N SER A 26 -5.05 27.05 3.10
CA SER A 26 -5.80 27.77 4.14
C SER A 26 -5.10 27.75 5.49
N GLU A 27 -4.12 26.84 5.66
CA GLU A 27 -3.37 26.69 6.90
C GLU A 27 -2.36 27.82 7.06
N ILE A 28 -2.71 28.82 7.87
CA ILE A 28 -1.88 30.01 8.13
C ILE A 28 -0.84 29.81 9.24
N ASP A 29 -1.11 28.89 10.18
CA ASP A 29 -0.26 28.66 11.36
C ASP A 29 0.72 27.47 11.19
N MET A 30 0.65 26.76 10.06
CA MET A 30 1.49 25.59 9.81
C MET A 30 2.86 26.01 9.28
N ASP A 31 3.91 25.37 9.79
CA ASP A 31 5.28 25.60 9.31
C ASP A 31 5.38 25.29 7.79
N PRO A 32 6.05 26.14 6.98
CA PRO A 32 6.15 25.94 5.53
C PRO A 32 6.71 24.56 5.12
N LEU A 33 7.65 24.00 5.88
CA LEU A 33 8.20 22.67 5.59
C LEU A 33 7.17 21.58 5.88
N GLN A 34 6.32 21.78 6.88
CA GLN A 34 5.22 20.86 7.19
C GLN A 34 4.11 20.93 6.13
N VAL A 35 3.78 22.12 5.61
CA VAL A 35 2.85 22.29 4.48
C VAL A 35 3.38 21.53 3.26
N TYR A 36 4.65 21.72 2.93
CA TYR A 36 5.31 21.03 1.81
C TYR A 36 5.29 19.50 1.96
N LYS A 37 5.62 18.98 3.15
CA LYS A 37 5.60 17.53 3.44
C LYS A 37 4.18 16.94 3.38
N THR A 38 3.18 17.69 3.85
CA THR A 38 1.77 17.28 3.78
C THR A 38 1.32 17.20 2.33
N TYR A 39 1.62 18.23 1.52
CA TYR A 39 1.33 18.22 0.08
C TYR A 39 2.02 17.03 -0.63
N HIS A 40 3.29 16.77 -0.31
CA HIS A 40 3.98 15.62 -0.91
C HIS A 40 3.32 14.31 -0.50
N SER A 41 2.78 14.18 0.70
CA SER A 41 2.11 12.96 1.15
C SER A 41 0.85 12.58 0.35
N LEU A 42 0.34 13.46 -0.53
CA LEU A 42 -0.74 13.10 -1.48
C LEU A 42 -0.38 11.92 -2.39
N TRP A 43 0.91 11.68 -2.68
CA TRP A 43 1.32 10.52 -3.47
C TRP A 43 0.83 9.18 -2.88
N LYS A 44 0.61 9.11 -1.55
CA LYS A 44 0.07 7.92 -0.87
C LYS A 44 -1.35 7.60 -1.31
N ILE A 45 -2.13 8.63 -1.64
CA ILE A 45 -3.49 8.46 -2.18
C ILE A 45 -3.41 7.90 -3.59
N GLU A 46 -2.53 8.44 -4.44
CA GLU A 46 -2.30 7.91 -5.79
C GLU A 46 -1.83 6.46 -5.77
N GLU A 47 -0.91 6.12 -4.86
CA GLU A 47 -0.46 4.75 -4.65
C GLU A 47 -1.62 3.85 -4.23
N SER A 48 -2.45 4.29 -3.29
CA SER A 48 -3.64 3.55 -2.84
C SER A 48 -4.62 3.28 -4.00
N PHE A 49 -4.84 4.27 -4.86
CA PHE A 49 -5.66 4.09 -6.06
C PHE A 49 -5.02 3.11 -7.06
N ARG A 50 -3.69 3.13 -7.21
CA ARG A 50 -2.97 2.19 -8.07
C ARG A 50 -3.09 0.76 -7.55
N LEU A 51 -2.87 0.55 -6.25
CA LEU A 51 -3.03 -0.75 -5.59
C LEU A 51 -4.44 -1.30 -5.76
N THR A 52 -5.44 -0.44 -5.52
CA THR A 52 -6.85 -0.82 -5.62
C THR A 52 -7.22 -1.29 -7.04
N LYS A 53 -6.72 -0.61 -8.06
CA LYS A 53 -7.00 -0.95 -9.47
C LYS A 53 -6.21 -2.18 -9.93
N SER A 54 -4.93 -2.27 -9.60
CA SER A 54 -4.01 -3.27 -10.19
C SER A 54 -3.90 -4.57 -9.38
N TYR A 55 -4.13 -4.51 -8.06
CA TYR A 55 -3.94 -5.67 -7.17
C TYR A 55 -5.22 -6.10 -6.48
N LEU A 56 -6.21 -5.21 -6.29
CA LEU A 56 -7.48 -5.56 -5.66
C LEU A 56 -8.63 -5.67 -6.67
N ASP A 57 -8.30 -5.70 -7.97
CA ASP A 57 -9.23 -5.91 -9.09
C ASP A 57 -10.47 -5.00 -9.06
N ALA A 58 -10.36 -3.80 -8.49
CA ALA A 58 -11.46 -2.83 -8.49
C ALA A 58 -11.86 -2.41 -9.90
N ARG A 59 -11.00 -2.69 -10.89
CA ARG A 59 -11.28 -2.57 -12.32
C ARG A 59 -10.57 -3.72 -13.06
N PRO A 60 -11.22 -4.36 -14.05
CA PRO A 60 -12.57 -4.09 -14.57
C PRO A 60 -13.71 -4.66 -13.70
N VAL A 61 -14.84 -3.94 -13.64
CA VAL A 61 -16.04 -4.36 -12.89
C VAL A 61 -17.01 -5.08 -13.83
N TYR A 62 -17.13 -6.40 -13.69
CA TYR A 62 -18.01 -7.24 -14.52
C TYR A 62 -19.39 -7.50 -13.89
N LEU A 63 -19.95 -6.50 -13.20
CA LEU A 63 -21.18 -6.62 -12.42
C LEU A 63 -22.27 -5.70 -12.98
N GLN A 64 -23.51 -6.19 -13.04
CA GLN A 64 -24.64 -5.45 -13.63
C GLN A 64 -25.49 -4.72 -12.60
N LYS A 65 -25.72 -5.34 -11.42
CA LYS A 65 -26.59 -4.78 -10.38
C LYS A 65 -25.81 -3.78 -9.51
N LYS A 66 -26.44 -2.66 -9.18
CA LYS A 66 -25.81 -1.60 -8.36
C LYS A 66 -25.33 -2.14 -7.01
N GLU A 67 -26.15 -2.97 -6.37
CA GLU A 67 -25.86 -3.60 -5.07
C GLU A 67 -24.60 -4.45 -5.14
N THR A 68 -24.43 -5.22 -6.23
CA THR A 68 -23.23 -6.05 -6.42
C THR A 68 -22.00 -5.21 -6.70
N ILE A 69 -22.13 -4.10 -7.44
CA ILE A 69 -21.03 -3.15 -7.67
C ILE A 69 -20.57 -2.56 -6.35
N TYR A 70 -21.50 -2.11 -5.50
CA TYR A 70 -21.17 -1.60 -4.16
C TYR A 70 -20.49 -2.67 -3.30
N GLY A 71 -21.00 -3.91 -3.32
CA GLY A 71 -20.39 -5.03 -2.59
C GLY A 71 -18.94 -5.30 -3.03
N HIS A 72 -18.67 -5.30 -4.33
CA HIS A 72 -17.30 -5.46 -4.84
C HIS A 72 -16.37 -4.34 -4.37
N PHE A 73 -16.76 -3.07 -4.54
CA PHE A 73 -15.95 -1.95 -4.08
C PHE A 73 -15.76 -1.93 -2.56
N LEU A 74 -16.76 -2.37 -1.80
CA LEU A 74 -16.65 -2.51 -0.35
C LEU A 74 -15.56 -3.51 0.03
N ILE A 75 -15.53 -4.67 -0.62
CA ILE A 75 -14.49 -5.69 -0.40
C ILE A 75 -13.11 -5.14 -0.78
N CYS A 76 -12.97 -4.53 -1.97
CA CYS A 76 -11.71 -3.92 -2.40
C CYS A 76 -11.22 -2.86 -1.40
N TYR A 77 -12.11 -2.00 -0.92
CA TYR A 77 -11.77 -0.96 0.04
C TYR A 77 -11.37 -1.56 1.40
N LEU A 78 -12.09 -2.57 1.88
CA LEU A 78 -11.75 -3.28 3.11
C LEU A 78 -10.37 -3.96 3.01
N SER A 79 -10.08 -4.63 1.90
CA SER A 79 -8.77 -5.23 1.65
C SER A 79 -7.65 -4.19 1.64
N LEU A 80 -7.88 -3.03 1.00
CA LEU A 80 -6.92 -1.91 1.04
C LEU A 80 -6.70 -1.40 2.46
N PHE A 81 -7.76 -1.23 3.22
CA PHE A 81 -7.68 -0.80 4.62
C PHE A 81 -6.83 -1.76 5.45
N LEU A 82 -7.10 -3.07 5.36
CA LEU A 82 -6.32 -4.10 6.06
C LEU A 82 -4.85 -4.09 5.64
N LEU A 83 -4.56 -3.92 4.35
CA LEU A 83 -3.19 -3.80 3.84
C LEU A 83 -2.46 -2.60 4.46
N ARG A 84 -3.12 -1.43 4.54
CA ARG A 84 -2.54 -0.22 5.14
C ARG A 84 -2.36 -0.36 6.65
N VAL A 85 -3.27 -1.06 7.34
CA VAL A 85 -3.09 -1.40 8.75
C VAL A 85 -1.85 -2.28 8.93
N LEU A 86 -1.68 -3.32 8.10
CA LEU A 86 -0.47 -4.16 8.11
C LEU A 86 0.80 -3.36 7.89
N GLU A 87 0.84 -2.50 6.86
CA GLU A 87 2.00 -1.66 6.54
C GLU A 87 2.36 -0.69 7.67
N ILE A 88 1.37 0.04 8.19
CA ILE A 88 1.60 1.13 9.15
C ILE A 88 1.74 0.62 10.57
N LYS A 89 0.86 -0.29 11.01
CA LYS A 89 0.81 -0.75 12.41
C LYS A 89 1.73 -1.93 12.65
N CYS A 90 1.66 -2.98 11.83
CA CYS A 90 2.46 -4.18 12.05
C CYS A 90 3.91 -3.97 11.60
N PHE A 91 4.13 -3.40 10.42
CA PHE A 91 5.46 -3.26 9.83
C PHE A 91 6.08 -1.87 9.98
N LYS A 92 5.40 -0.91 10.62
CA LYS A 92 5.91 0.45 10.91
C LYS A 92 6.51 1.15 9.68
N ASN A 93 5.90 0.98 8.51
CA ASN A 93 6.37 1.49 7.21
C ASN A 93 7.78 1.03 6.78
N LYS A 94 8.29 -0.09 7.32
CA LYS A 94 9.60 -0.64 6.93
C LYS A 94 9.57 -1.46 5.65
N ILE A 95 8.38 -1.90 5.24
CA ILE A 95 8.11 -2.62 4.00
C ILE A 95 7.02 -1.87 3.24
N ASN A 96 7.12 -1.84 1.92
CA ASN A 96 6.11 -1.19 1.08
C ASN A 96 4.92 -2.13 0.84
N SER A 97 3.77 -1.54 0.51
CA SER A 97 2.54 -2.28 0.19
C SER A 97 2.67 -3.29 -0.96
N TYR A 98 3.52 -3.03 -1.97
CA TYR A 98 3.72 -3.94 -3.11
C TYR A 98 4.46 -5.22 -2.71
N ASP A 99 5.54 -5.07 -1.94
CA ASP A 99 6.34 -6.16 -1.38
C ASP A 99 5.45 -7.04 -0.49
N LEU A 100 4.56 -6.43 0.32
CA LEU A 100 3.59 -7.18 1.13
C LEU A 100 2.62 -8.01 0.28
N ILE A 101 2.04 -7.41 -0.77
CA ILE A 101 1.13 -8.15 -1.65
C ILE A 101 1.86 -9.26 -2.39
N ASN A 102 3.06 -8.99 -2.90
CA ASN A 102 3.89 -9.98 -3.60
C ASN A 102 4.26 -11.13 -2.67
N PHE A 103 4.66 -10.82 -1.43
CA PHE A 103 4.89 -11.82 -0.40
C PHE A 103 3.66 -12.70 -0.19
N MET A 104 2.50 -12.10 0.08
CA MET A 104 1.26 -12.84 0.34
C MET A 104 0.81 -13.72 -0.83
N ARG A 105 1.06 -13.29 -2.08
CA ARG A 105 0.68 -14.02 -3.29
C ARG A 105 1.66 -15.13 -3.65
N ASP A 106 2.95 -14.92 -3.40
CA ASP A 106 3.99 -15.85 -3.81
C ASP A 106 4.34 -16.87 -2.72
N PHE A 107 4.24 -16.47 -1.44
CA PHE A 107 4.63 -17.30 -0.31
C PHE A 107 3.78 -18.57 -0.24
N ARG A 108 4.38 -19.69 -0.62
CA ARG A 108 3.70 -20.99 -0.75
C ARG A 108 4.57 -22.08 -0.18
N VAL A 109 3.98 -22.83 0.74
CA VAL A 109 4.62 -23.96 1.41
C VAL A 109 3.78 -25.21 1.15
N VAL A 110 4.40 -26.25 0.60
CA VAL A 110 3.73 -27.50 0.19
C VAL A 110 4.19 -28.64 1.11
N ASN A 111 3.23 -29.45 1.58
CA ASN A 111 3.54 -30.64 2.37
C ASN A 111 4.05 -31.75 1.45
N LYS A 112 5.25 -32.28 1.72
CA LYS A 112 5.87 -33.36 0.95
C LYS A 112 5.55 -34.75 1.52
N GLY A 113 5.07 -34.82 2.77
CA GLY A 113 5.00 -36.05 3.58
C GLY A 113 6.02 -36.04 4.73
N ASP A 114 5.88 -36.99 5.66
CA ASP A 114 6.85 -37.23 6.75
C ASP A 114 7.14 -36.01 7.65
N ASN A 115 6.14 -35.17 7.92
CA ASN A 115 6.28 -33.91 8.67
C ASN A 115 7.27 -32.90 8.03
N THR A 116 7.54 -33.02 6.73
CA THR A 116 8.38 -32.09 5.97
C THR A 116 7.56 -31.28 4.98
N TYR A 117 7.98 -30.03 4.82
CA TYR A 117 7.38 -29.04 3.96
C TYR A 117 8.45 -28.44 3.05
N ILE A 118 8.06 -28.08 1.83
CA ILE A 118 8.92 -27.39 0.87
C ILE A 118 8.36 -25.99 0.63
N ASN A 119 9.20 -24.98 0.83
CA ASN A 119 8.90 -23.63 0.42
C ASN A 119 9.18 -23.47 -1.08
N ILE A 120 8.16 -23.12 -1.86
CA ILE A 120 8.25 -22.94 -3.32
C ILE A 120 8.09 -21.46 -3.74
N SER A 121 8.30 -20.55 -2.79
CA SER A 121 8.32 -19.11 -3.06
C SER A 121 9.46 -18.77 -4.01
N ARG A 122 9.21 -17.85 -4.94
CA ARG A 122 10.13 -17.42 -5.99
C ARG A 122 10.83 -16.13 -5.63
N ASP A 123 10.15 -15.22 -4.93
CA ASP A 123 10.70 -13.91 -4.58
C ASP A 123 11.51 -13.95 -3.29
N GLN A 124 12.77 -14.37 -3.43
CA GLN A 124 13.69 -14.47 -2.30
C GLN A 124 14.02 -13.09 -1.68
N ALA A 125 14.06 -12.03 -2.48
CA ALA A 125 14.39 -10.69 -2.00
C ALA A 125 13.31 -10.15 -1.05
N VAL A 126 12.03 -10.37 -1.39
CA VAL A 126 10.91 -10.01 -0.53
C VAL A 126 10.88 -10.91 0.72
N ASN A 127 11.13 -12.21 0.58
CA ASN A 127 11.20 -13.13 1.71
C ASN A 127 12.29 -12.71 2.72
N GLU A 128 13.47 -12.32 2.25
CA GLU A 128 14.55 -11.84 3.12
C GLU A 128 14.20 -10.54 3.84
N LYS A 129 13.49 -9.60 3.18
CA LYS A 129 13.00 -8.38 3.82
C LYS A 129 12.01 -8.71 4.93
N VAL A 130 11.03 -9.57 4.66
CA VAL A 130 10.01 -9.99 5.63
C VAL A 130 10.65 -10.77 6.78
N LYS A 131 11.57 -11.68 6.48
CA LYS A 131 12.37 -12.44 7.46
C LYS A 131 13.02 -11.54 8.50
N LYS A 132 13.71 -10.48 8.05
CA LYS A 132 14.38 -9.50 8.93
C LYS A 132 13.40 -8.74 9.84
N LEU A 133 12.16 -8.56 9.40
CA LEU A 133 11.15 -7.79 10.13
C LEU A 133 10.37 -8.63 11.13
N VAL A 134 10.05 -9.88 10.77
CA VAL A 134 9.23 -10.77 11.61
C VAL A 134 10.08 -11.57 12.60
N GLY A 135 11.39 -11.68 12.38
CA GLY A 135 12.30 -12.38 13.30
C GLY A 135 12.31 -13.91 13.15
N PHE A 136 11.65 -14.44 12.11
CA PHE A 136 11.69 -15.87 11.82
C PHE A 136 12.92 -16.24 10.99
N SER A 137 13.90 -16.91 11.57
CA SER A 137 15.13 -17.30 10.87
C SER A 137 14.92 -18.22 9.65
N ASN A 138 13.79 -18.93 9.57
CA ASN A 138 13.60 -20.04 8.62
C ASN A 138 12.57 -19.71 7.53
N LEU A 139 12.09 -18.47 7.45
CA LEU A 139 11.04 -18.07 6.50
C LEU A 139 11.43 -18.26 5.02
N ASP A 140 12.73 -18.15 4.71
CA ASP A 140 13.33 -18.34 3.38
C ASP A 140 13.88 -19.76 3.16
N ALA A 141 13.75 -20.66 4.13
CA ALA A 141 14.28 -22.01 4.03
C ALA A 141 13.50 -22.83 2.99
N LEU A 142 14.23 -23.54 2.11
CA LEU A 142 13.65 -24.43 1.11
C LEU A 142 12.90 -25.60 1.77
N TYR A 143 13.46 -26.14 2.86
CA TYR A 143 12.87 -27.24 3.62
C TYR A 143 12.47 -26.73 5.00
N LEU A 144 11.25 -27.05 5.40
CA LEU A 144 10.65 -26.67 6.67
C LEU A 144 10.11 -27.93 7.36
N THR A 145 10.28 -28.00 8.67
CA THR A 145 9.65 -29.02 9.50
C THR A 145 8.24 -28.58 9.89
N LYS A 146 7.39 -29.55 10.25
CA LYS A 146 6.05 -29.24 10.77
C LYS A 146 6.07 -28.28 11.95
N ALA A 147 7.01 -28.46 12.89
CA ALA A 147 7.14 -27.59 14.05
C ALA A 147 7.46 -26.13 13.67
N GLU A 148 8.30 -25.92 12.65
CA GLU A 148 8.63 -24.58 12.16
C GLU A 148 7.45 -23.91 11.45
N VAL A 149 6.69 -24.67 10.66
CA VAL A 149 5.46 -24.18 10.03
C VAL A 149 4.40 -23.83 11.08
N ASP A 150 4.22 -24.70 12.09
CA ASP A 150 3.27 -24.45 13.18
C ASP A 150 3.69 -23.21 14.01
N ASN A 151 4.99 -22.98 14.19
CA ASN A 151 5.55 -21.83 14.87
C ASN A 151 5.21 -20.51 14.15
N PHE A 152 5.18 -20.49 12.81
CA PHE A 152 4.76 -19.30 12.06
C PHE A 152 3.37 -18.82 12.45
N PHE A 153 2.44 -19.72 12.79
CA PHE A 153 1.07 -19.37 13.15
C PHE A 153 0.87 -19.16 14.64
N GLN A 154 1.61 -19.88 15.49
CA GLN A 154 1.46 -19.79 16.95
C GLN A 154 2.07 -18.51 17.55
N ASN A 155 3.17 -18.00 16.99
CA ASN A 155 3.82 -16.77 17.45
C ASN A 155 3.40 -15.52 16.67
N CYS A 156 2.30 -15.59 15.91
CA CYS A 156 1.70 -14.44 15.23
C CYS A 156 0.97 -13.51 16.22
N MET A 157 1.69 -12.88 17.16
CA MET A 157 1.21 -11.70 17.87
C MET A 157 2.08 -10.50 17.51
N LEU A 158 1.84 -9.91 16.34
CA LEU A 158 2.45 -8.66 15.88
C LEU A 158 1.82 -7.40 16.53
N LEU A 159 1.31 -7.52 17.75
CA LEU A 159 0.76 -6.41 18.50
C LEU A 159 1.41 -6.35 19.88
N ASP A 160 2.70 -6.03 19.88
CA ASP A 160 3.27 -5.36 21.05
C ASP A 160 2.60 -3.98 21.12
N THR A 161 1.76 -3.82 22.14
CA THR A 161 1.09 -2.59 22.61
C THR A 161 1.94 -1.33 22.48
#